data_AF-A0A820PR65-F1
#
_entry.id   AF-A0A820PR65-F1
#
_cell.length_a   1.000
_cell.length_b   1.000
_cell.length_c   1.000
_cell.angle_alpha   90.00
_cell.angle_beta   90.00
_cell.angle_gamma   90.00
#
_symmetry.space_group_name_H-M   'P 1'
#
loop_
_entity.id
_entity.type
_entity.pdbx_description
1 polymer ?
#
loop_
_entity_poly.entity_id
_entity_poly.type
_entity_poly.pdbx_seq_one_letter_code
_entity_poly.pdbx_strand_id
1 'polypeptide(L)'
;MIYTIAFTAPKCFLFYVMKMGRFIDSLNSTITGLYFELLRGKKNERLSAALDLDKLELKISPSAANLPAACSSYTTISDATRSVTYTTFVGCDSSSFSSSGQWVRFTGSGGTTIPTYAPGTSVCGTSATGWYASALPSSGATVSGTLCYDWSNTCTWSTSIQVANCNTYYVYLLYPSPVCNLRVCTV
;
A
#
# COMPACT_ATOMS: atom_id res chain seq x y z
N MET A 1 -14.81 -59.82 -4.08
CA MET A 1 -15.20 -58.95 -5.22
C MET A 1 -14.18 -57.83 -5.30
N ILE A 2 -13.31 -57.84 -6.30
CA ILE A 2 -12.42 -56.72 -6.61
C ILE A 2 -12.55 -56.51 -8.12
N TYR A 3 -13.11 -55.37 -8.50
CA TYR A 3 -13.26 -54.95 -9.89
C TYR A 3 -11.98 -54.24 -10.33
N THR A 4 -11.30 -54.77 -11.35
CA THR A 4 -10.21 -54.08 -12.04
C THR A 4 -10.80 -53.32 -13.22
N ILE A 5 -10.74 -51.99 -13.18
CA ILE A 5 -11.20 -51.11 -14.27
C ILE A 5 -9.99 -50.83 -15.17
N ALA A 6 -10.00 -51.38 -16.39
CA ALA A 6 -8.99 -51.08 -17.40
C ALA A 6 -9.37 -49.78 -18.14
N PHE A 7 -8.54 -48.74 -18.02
CA PHE A 7 -8.65 -47.52 -18.82
C PHE A 7 -7.96 -47.72 -20.18
N THR A 8 -8.74 -47.94 -21.22
CA THR A 8 -8.28 -47.84 -22.61
C THR A 8 -8.14 -46.36 -23.00
N ALA A 9 -6.90 -45.89 -23.18
CA ALA A 9 -6.61 -44.56 -23.71
C ALA A 9 -6.79 -44.52 -25.25
N PRO A 10 -7.40 -43.47 -25.82
CA PRO A 10 -7.60 -43.36 -27.27
C PRO A 10 -6.28 -43.05 -28.01
N LYS A 11 -6.13 -43.66 -29.19
CA LYS A 11 -4.93 -43.60 -30.07
C LYS A 11 -4.49 -42.19 -30.52
N CYS A 12 -5.28 -41.14 -30.25
CA CYS A 12 -4.89 -39.76 -30.54
C CYS A 12 -3.92 -39.14 -29.52
N PHE A 13 -3.84 -39.65 -28.28
CA PHE A 13 -2.99 -39.04 -27.24
C PHE A 13 -1.50 -39.39 -27.41
N LEU A 14 -1.17 -40.55 -27.98
CA LEU A 14 0.22 -41.01 -28.17
C LEU A 14 0.96 -40.25 -29.29
N PHE A 15 0.25 -39.79 -30.32
CA PHE A 15 0.85 -39.06 -31.45
C PHE A 15 1.24 -37.63 -31.10
N TYR A 16 0.52 -36.99 -30.17
CA TYR A 16 0.79 -35.60 -29.77
C TYR A 16 2.09 -35.48 -28.94
N VAL A 17 2.37 -36.46 -28.07
CA VAL A 17 3.57 -36.48 -27.21
C VAL A 17 4.86 -36.70 -28.02
N MET A 18 4.83 -37.52 -29.07
CA MET A 18 6.04 -37.77 -29.90
C MET A 18 6.42 -36.59 -30.81
N LYS A 19 5.46 -35.75 -31.22
CA LYS A 19 5.71 -34.59 -32.10
C LYS A 19 6.27 -33.38 -31.33
N MET A 20 5.96 -33.27 -30.04
CA MET A 20 6.52 -32.25 -29.12
C MET A 20 7.98 -32.54 -28.73
N GLY A 21 8.39 -33.81 -28.59
CA GLY A 21 9.76 -34.18 -28.21
C GLY A 21 10.82 -33.72 -29.22
N ARG A 22 10.58 -33.92 -30.53
CA ARG A 22 11.52 -33.51 -31.59
C ARG A 22 11.68 -32.00 -31.75
N PHE A 23 10.74 -31.22 -31.24
CA PHE A 23 10.79 -29.76 -31.28
C PHE A 23 11.66 -29.20 -30.13
N ILE A 24 11.67 -29.88 -28.97
CA ILE A 24 12.51 -29.52 -27.82
C ILE A 24 13.99 -29.84 -28.10
N ASP A 25 14.30 -30.96 -28.77
CA ASP A 25 15.68 -31.33 -29.11
C ASP A 25 16.34 -30.35 -30.10
N SER A 26 15.55 -29.79 -31.04
CA SER A 26 16.06 -28.81 -32.02
C SER A 26 16.34 -27.44 -31.38
N LEU A 27 15.54 -27.01 -30.40
CA LEU A 27 15.74 -25.74 -29.70
C LEU A 27 16.96 -25.80 -28.77
N ASN A 28 17.20 -26.93 -28.12
CA ASN A 28 18.32 -27.09 -27.18
C ASN A 28 19.70 -27.08 -27.88
N SER A 29 19.78 -27.58 -29.12
CA SER A 29 21.02 -27.58 -29.92
C SER A 29 21.36 -26.19 -30.49
N THR A 30 20.37 -25.35 -30.80
CA THR A 30 20.60 -23.97 -31.27
C THR A 30 20.99 -23.04 -30.12
N ILE A 31 20.39 -23.24 -28.94
CA ILE A 31 20.67 -22.44 -27.73
C ILE A 31 22.09 -22.72 -27.20
N THR A 32 22.55 -23.98 -27.20
CA THR A 32 23.93 -24.32 -26.83
C THR A 32 24.96 -23.82 -27.83
N GLY A 33 24.64 -23.79 -29.13
CA GLY A 33 25.50 -23.22 -30.17
C GLY A 33 25.70 -21.71 -30.05
N LEU A 34 24.62 -20.96 -29.79
CA LEU A 34 24.68 -19.51 -29.56
C LEU A 34 25.42 -19.15 -28.28
N TYR A 35 25.32 -19.98 -27.24
CA TYR A 35 26.08 -19.82 -26.00
C TYR A 35 27.59 -20.00 -26.21
N PHE A 36 28.00 -20.97 -27.05
CA PHE A 36 29.41 -21.20 -27.36
C PHE A 36 30.03 -20.11 -28.25
N GLU A 37 29.26 -19.49 -29.15
CA GLU A 37 29.74 -18.36 -29.96
C GLU A 37 29.90 -17.06 -29.16
N LEU A 38 29.05 -16.82 -28.15
CA LEU A 38 29.23 -15.70 -27.21
C LEU A 38 30.49 -15.84 -26.34
N LEU A 39 30.96 -17.07 -26.11
CA LEU A 39 32.19 -17.33 -25.33
C LEU A 39 33.48 -17.26 -26.15
N ARG A 40 33.42 -17.13 -27.49
CA ARG A 40 34.60 -17.00 -28.38
C ARG A 40 34.98 -15.56 -28.75
N GLY A 41 34.23 -14.55 -28.30
CA GLY A 41 34.48 -13.14 -28.59
C GLY A 41 35.50 -12.46 -27.66
N LYS A 42 36.79 -12.48 -28.07
CA LYS A 42 37.89 -11.52 -27.76
C LYS A 42 37.98 -10.92 -26.34
N LYS A 43 38.97 -11.39 -25.57
CA LYS A 43 39.59 -10.63 -24.46
C LYS A 43 40.13 -9.29 -24.97
N ASN A 44 39.48 -8.18 -24.64
CA ASN A 44 40.03 -6.84 -24.74
C ASN A 44 40.38 -6.36 -23.32
N GLU A 45 41.67 -6.23 -23.01
CA GLU A 45 42.26 -5.76 -21.73
C GLU A 45 41.96 -4.29 -21.38
N ARG A 46 40.83 -3.73 -21.84
CA ARG A 46 40.36 -2.39 -21.47
C ARG A 46 39.00 -2.39 -20.77
N LEU A 47 38.44 -3.56 -20.46
CA LEU A 47 37.13 -3.69 -19.81
C LEU A 47 37.24 -4.26 -18.38
N SER A 48 38.28 -3.91 -17.62
CA SER A 48 38.37 -4.20 -16.19
C SER A 48 38.09 -3.00 -15.29
N ALA A 49 37.69 -1.85 -15.86
CA ALA A 49 37.42 -0.64 -15.08
C ALA A 49 35.94 -0.36 -14.81
N ALA A 50 34.99 -1.19 -15.26
CA ALA A 50 33.57 -0.95 -15.00
C ALA A 50 32.72 -2.20 -15.16
N LEU A 51 32.74 -3.11 -14.18
CA LEU A 51 31.54 -3.83 -13.78
C LEU A 51 31.76 -4.41 -12.38
N ASP A 52 31.54 -3.55 -11.39
CA ASP A 52 31.44 -3.90 -9.98
C ASP A 52 30.08 -4.60 -9.77
N LEU A 53 30.11 -5.94 -9.79
CA LEU A 53 28.93 -6.79 -9.71
C LEU A 53 28.28 -6.82 -8.32
N ASP A 54 28.89 -6.22 -7.30
CA ASP A 54 28.26 -6.02 -5.98
C ASP A 54 27.27 -4.83 -5.98
N LYS A 55 27.33 -3.96 -7.01
CA LYS A 55 26.47 -2.79 -7.13
C LYS A 55 25.15 -3.06 -7.87
N LEU A 56 24.98 -4.27 -8.42
CA LEU A 56 23.75 -4.67 -9.13
C LEU A 56 22.79 -5.50 -8.27
N GLU A 57 23.22 -6.05 -7.13
CA GLU A 57 22.33 -6.69 -6.14
C GLU A 57 21.65 -5.70 -5.17
N LEU A 58 21.52 -4.42 -5.55
CA LEU A 58 20.83 -3.42 -4.73
C LEU A 58 19.50 -2.92 -5.28
N LYS A 59 18.92 -3.56 -6.32
CA LYS A 59 17.70 -3.05 -6.97
C LYS A 59 16.58 -4.03 -7.30
N ILE A 60 16.58 -5.26 -6.78
CA ILE A 60 15.40 -6.13 -6.90
C ILE A 60 15.09 -6.81 -5.56
N SER A 61 14.56 -6.02 -4.62
CA SER A 61 13.63 -6.54 -3.61
C SER A 61 12.21 -6.17 -4.06
N PRO A 62 11.39 -7.12 -4.54
CA PRO A 62 10.08 -6.83 -5.10
C PRO A 62 8.99 -6.59 -4.04
N SER A 63 9.35 -6.05 -2.86
CA SER A 63 8.41 -5.69 -1.78
C SER A 63 8.49 -4.20 -1.36
N ALA A 64 9.36 -3.39 -1.97
CA ALA A 64 9.50 -1.95 -1.67
C ALA A 64 9.27 -1.09 -2.92
N ALA A 65 8.17 -1.32 -3.64
CA ALA A 65 7.69 -0.42 -4.67
C ALA A 65 7.52 0.99 -4.05
N ASN A 66 8.08 2.02 -4.71
CA ASN A 66 8.17 3.41 -4.24
C ASN A 66 6.94 3.88 -3.44
N LEU A 67 7.02 3.79 -2.11
CA LEU A 67 5.98 4.29 -1.22
C LEU A 67 6.04 5.82 -1.16
N PRO A 68 4.91 6.50 -0.87
CA PRO A 68 4.90 7.91 -0.56
C PRO A 68 5.92 8.25 0.54
N ALA A 69 6.61 9.39 0.41
CA ALA A 69 7.59 9.82 1.41
C ALA A 69 6.99 9.92 2.83
N ALA A 70 5.71 10.25 2.92
CA ALA A 70 4.94 10.27 4.16
C ALA A 70 4.89 8.92 4.89
N CYS A 71 5.14 7.80 4.20
CA CYS A 71 5.19 6.47 4.79
C CYS A 71 6.47 6.20 5.58
N SER A 72 7.49 7.05 5.43
CA SER A 72 8.79 6.90 6.10
C SER A 72 9.01 7.89 7.25
N SER A 73 8.20 8.95 7.33
CA SER A 73 8.32 9.97 8.39
C SER A 73 6.95 10.53 8.74
N TYR A 74 6.48 10.21 9.94
CA TYR A 74 5.19 10.63 10.49
C TYR A 74 5.21 10.55 12.03
N THR A 75 4.30 11.28 12.67
CA THR A 75 4.02 11.16 14.10
C THR A 75 2.96 10.10 14.35
N THR A 76 3.11 9.29 15.40
CA THR A 76 2.11 8.30 15.78
C THR A 76 1.17 8.86 16.86
N ILE A 77 -0.14 8.64 16.70
CA ILE A 77 -1.15 8.93 17.73
C ILE A 77 -1.85 7.63 18.09
N SER A 78 -1.88 7.29 19.38
CA SER A 78 -2.51 6.08 19.93
C SER A 78 -3.63 6.36 20.93
N ASP A 79 -4.19 7.56 20.87
CA ASP A 79 -5.19 8.07 21.80
C ASP A 79 -6.53 7.33 21.68
N ALA A 80 -6.84 6.50 22.69
CA ALA A 80 -8.05 5.70 22.76
C ALA A 80 -9.34 6.54 22.72
N THR A 81 -9.29 7.80 23.15
CA THR A 81 -10.47 8.68 23.22
C THR A 81 -10.91 9.18 21.85
N ARG A 82 -10.13 8.95 20.79
CA ARG A 82 -10.48 9.28 19.40
C ARG A 82 -11.39 8.25 18.73
N SER A 83 -11.69 7.12 19.39
CA SER A 83 -12.65 6.15 18.85
C SER A 83 -14.03 6.75 18.66
N VAL A 84 -14.69 6.44 17.54
CA VAL A 84 -16.11 6.78 17.33
C VAL A 84 -17.04 6.17 18.39
N THR A 85 -16.58 5.20 19.18
CA THR A 85 -17.33 4.61 20.29
C THR A 85 -17.14 5.34 21.62
N TYR A 86 -16.22 6.31 21.68
CA TYR A 86 -15.92 7.07 22.90
C TYR A 86 -16.82 8.30 23.00
N THR A 87 -17.59 8.43 24.09
CA THR A 87 -18.70 9.40 24.21
C THR A 87 -18.46 10.52 25.23
N THR A 88 -17.37 10.47 26.00
CA THR A 88 -17.05 11.50 27.00
C THR A 88 -16.27 12.63 26.36
N PHE A 89 -16.62 13.89 26.61
CA PHE A 89 -15.86 15.03 26.06
C PHE A 89 -14.41 15.08 26.59
N VAL A 90 -13.45 15.35 25.71
CA VAL A 90 -12.02 15.53 26.05
C VAL A 90 -11.51 16.88 25.57
N GLY A 91 -11.76 17.21 24.29
CA GLY A 91 -11.27 18.48 23.73
C GLY A 91 -11.36 18.56 22.22
N CYS A 92 -10.37 19.24 21.61
CA CYS A 92 -10.33 19.55 20.19
C CYS A 92 -8.91 19.57 19.62
N ASP A 93 -8.80 19.65 18.30
CA ASP A 93 -7.55 19.58 17.55
C ASP A 93 -6.98 20.97 17.16
N SER A 94 -7.40 22.05 17.81
CA SER A 94 -6.96 23.42 17.49
C SER A 94 -5.49 23.70 17.80
N SER A 95 -4.86 22.86 18.63
CA SER A 95 -3.43 22.89 18.96
C SER A 95 -2.76 21.52 18.86
N SER A 96 -3.44 20.52 18.29
CA SER A 96 -2.94 19.13 18.26
C SER A 96 -1.96 18.85 17.11
N PHE A 97 -1.89 19.75 16.11
CA PHE A 97 -1.08 19.57 14.90
C PHE A 97 -0.27 20.83 14.58
N SER A 98 0.81 20.69 13.80
CA SER A 98 1.59 21.84 13.31
C SER A 98 0.77 22.72 12.35
N SER A 99 0.92 24.04 12.45
CA SER A 99 0.28 25.00 11.52
C SER A 99 0.73 24.84 10.07
N SER A 100 1.93 24.31 9.82
CA SER A 100 2.44 23.96 8.49
C SER A 100 1.97 22.58 7.99
N GLY A 101 1.17 21.87 8.79
CA GLY A 101 0.76 20.50 8.54
C GLY A 101 1.67 19.48 9.22
N GLN A 102 1.08 18.37 9.65
CA GLN A 102 1.78 17.27 10.30
C GLN A 102 1.31 15.94 9.74
N TRP A 103 2.24 15.11 9.25
CA TRP A 103 1.94 13.73 8.87
C TRP A 103 1.72 12.89 10.12
N VAL A 104 0.56 12.24 10.19
CA VAL A 104 0.11 11.48 11.35
C VAL A 104 -0.33 10.08 10.94
N ARG A 105 0.06 9.09 11.74
CA ARG A 105 -0.50 7.72 11.71
C ARG A 105 -1.30 7.47 12.99
N PHE A 106 -2.55 7.06 12.85
CA PHE A 106 -3.35 6.59 13.97
C PHE A 106 -3.10 5.10 14.24
N THR A 107 -3.04 4.73 15.51
CA THR A 107 -2.75 3.37 15.98
C THR A 107 -3.50 3.09 17.30
N GLY A 108 -3.42 1.86 17.80
CA GLY A 108 -3.95 1.51 19.13
C GLY A 108 -5.47 1.33 19.16
N SER A 109 -6.03 1.28 20.38
CA SER A 109 -7.44 0.92 20.61
C SER A 109 -8.44 2.05 20.28
N GLY A 110 -7.96 3.25 19.98
CA GLY A 110 -8.80 4.36 19.52
C GLY A 110 -9.25 4.21 18.08
N GLY A 111 -8.72 3.24 17.34
CA GLY A 111 -8.88 3.12 15.89
C GLY A 111 -7.59 3.47 15.16
N THR A 112 -7.47 3.00 13.93
CA THR A 112 -6.26 3.11 13.11
C THR A 112 -6.46 3.93 11.85
N THR A 113 -7.71 4.26 11.54
CA THR A 113 -8.07 5.03 10.34
C THR A 113 -9.09 6.10 10.67
N ILE A 114 -9.11 7.20 9.91
CA ILE A 114 -10.19 8.19 9.97
C ILE A 114 -11.40 7.58 9.23
N PRO A 115 -12.63 7.60 9.81
CA PRO A 115 -13.81 7.09 9.12
C PRO A 115 -14.08 7.85 7.82
N THR A 116 -14.63 7.18 6.81
CA THR A 116 -14.98 7.78 5.51
C THR A 116 -16.43 8.26 5.43
N TYR A 117 -17.17 8.14 6.53
CA TYR A 117 -18.55 8.58 6.69
C TYR A 117 -18.70 9.31 8.02
N ALA A 118 -19.70 10.19 8.12
CA ALA A 118 -19.94 10.94 9.35
C ALA A 118 -20.27 9.98 10.51
N PRO A 119 -19.53 10.03 11.64
CA PRO A 119 -19.76 9.15 12.78
C PRO A 119 -20.92 9.62 13.68
N GLY A 120 -21.52 10.78 13.39
CA GLY A 120 -22.47 11.46 14.26
C GLY A 120 -21.77 12.38 15.25
N THR A 121 -22.53 13.22 15.95
CA THR A 121 -21.99 14.24 16.85
C THR A 121 -21.68 13.69 18.26
N SER A 122 -20.90 14.44 19.04
CA SER A 122 -20.62 14.12 20.45
C SER A 122 -19.97 12.74 20.71
N VAL A 123 -19.18 12.25 19.75
CA VAL A 123 -18.32 11.07 19.91
C VAL A 123 -16.85 11.43 19.69
N CYS A 124 -15.96 10.44 19.81
CA CYS A 124 -14.51 10.59 19.71
C CYS A 124 -13.90 11.68 20.60
N GLY A 125 -14.53 11.94 21.74
CA GLY A 125 -14.04 12.87 22.75
C GLY A 125 -14.15 14.34 22.37
N THR A 126 -15.10 14.67 21.50
CA THR A 126 -15.37 16.04 21.09
C THR A 126 -16.85 16.28 20.86
N SER A 127 -17.24 17.53 20.63
CA SER A 127 -18.63 17.87 20.29
C SER A 127 -18.88 17.83 18.78
N ALA A 128 -17.92 18.30 17.96
CA ALA A 128 -17.98 18.21 16.51
C ALA A 128 -16.92 17.29 15.90
N THR A 129 -17.40 16.25 15.21
CA THR A 129 -16.62 15.06 14.90
C THR A 129 -16.09 15.08 13.48
N GLY A 130 -14.80 14.79 13.33
CA GLY A 130 -14.10 14.80 12.05
C GLY A 130 -14.13 13.45 11.32
N TRP A 131 -14.40 13.46 10.01
CA TRP A 131 -14.31 12.30 9.11
C TRP A 131 -13.76 12.68 7.73
N TYR A 132 -13.18 11.72 7.02
CA TYR A 132 -12.63 11.95 5.69
C TYR A 132 -13.73 11.78 4.62
N ALA A 133 -14.27 12.89 4.12
CA ALA A 133 -15.35 12.94 3.15
C ALA A 133 -14.84 12.82 1.70
N SER A 134 -13.95 11.88 1.44
CA SER A 134 -13.33 11.67 0.12
C SER A 134 -12.91 10.20 -0.05
N ALA A 135 -12.61 9.80 -1.29
CA ALA A 135 -12.15 8.45 -1.56
C ALA A 135 -10.72 8.23 -1.02
N LEU A 136 -10.49 7.09 -0.36
CA LEU A 136 -9.16 6.73 0.11
C LEU A 136 -8.21 6.39 -1.07
N PRO A 137 -6.91 6.68 -0.93
CA PRO A 137 -5.93 6.36 -1.96
C PRO A 137 -5.73 4.85 -2.14
N SER A 138 -5.48 4.46 -3.39
CA SER A 138 -4.91 3.14 -3.72
C SER A 138 -3.53 2.96 -3.10
N SER A 139 -3.11 1.70 -2.93
CA SER A 139 -1.79 1.32 -2.40
C SER A 139 -0.65 2.09 -3.06
N GLY A 140 0.23 2.72 -2.27
CA GLY A 140 1.37 3.49 -2.77
C GLY A 140 1.03 4.88 -3.30
N ALA A 141 -0.22 5.33 -3.24
CA ALA A 141 -0.63 6.65 -3.70
C ALA A 141 -0.83 7.63 -2.54
N THR A 142 -0.68 8.92 -2.86
CA THR A 142 -1.14 10.04 -2.03
C THR A 142 -2.20 10.82 -2.79
N VAL A 143 -3.32 11.13 -2.13
CA VAL A 143 -4.40 11.93 -2.70
C VAL A 143 -4.80 13.05 -1.76
N SER A 144 -5.24 14.16 -2.34
CA SER A 144 -5.89 15.24 -1.59
C SER A 144 -7.38 14.91 -1.41
N GLY A 145 -7.95 15.32 -0.29
CA GLY A 145 -9.39 15.24 -0.06
C GLY A 145 -9.83 16.14 1.07
N THR A 146 -11.09 15.99 1.45
CA THR A 146 -11.74 16.87 2.43
C THR A 146 -11.93 16.15 3.76
N LEU A 147 -11.41 16.73 4.83
CA LEU A 147 -11.74 16.38 6.20
C LEU A 147 -12.91 17.25 6.64
N CYS A 148 -14.06 16.64 6.86
CA CYS A 148 -15.29 17.31 7.28
C CYS A 148 -15.49 17.18 8.79
N TYR A 149 -16.17 18.14 9.40
CA TYR A 149 -16.56 18.12 10.81
C TYR A 149 -18.05 18.35 10.99
N ASP A 150 -18.68 17.49 11.79
CA ASP A 150 -20.13 17.43 11.97
C ASP A 150 -20.55 18.02 13.31
N TRP A 151 -21.53 18.93 13.30
CA TRP A 151 -22.23 19.42 14.48
C TRP A 151 -23.76 19.27 14.38
N SER A 152 -24.30 19.00 13.19
CA SER A 152 -25.73 19.05 12.90
C SER A 152 -26.17 18.07 11.81
N ASN A 153 -25.49 16.94 11.69
CA ASN A 153 -25.58 15.96 10.60
C ASN A 153 -25.18 16.53 9.23
N THR A 154 -24.22 17.45 9.20
CA THR A 154 -23.71 18.10 7.98
C THR A 154 -22.21 18.33 8.06
N CYS A 155 -21.53 18.52 6.92
CA CYS A 155 -20.15 18.99 6.90
C CYS A 155 -20.12 20.50 7.21
N THR A 156 -20.30 20.86 8.49
CA THR A 156 -20.40 22.25 8.95
C THR A 156 -19.06 22.98 8.80
N TRP A 157 -17.95 22.30 9.09
CA TRP A 157 -16.60 22.80 8.80
C TRP A 157 -15.83 21.78 7.99
N SER A 158 -14.83 22.25 7.25
CA SER A 158 -13.96 21.38 6.48
C SER A 158 -12.55 21.94 6.32
N THR A 159 -11.58 21.05 6.18
CA THR A 159 -10.22 21.38 5.79
C THR A 159 -9.75 20.44 4.69
N SER A 160 -8.94 20.95 3.76
CA SER A 160 -8.26 20.11 2.76
C SER A 160 -7.07 19.42 3.40
N ILE A 161 -6.98 18.10 3.25
CA ILE A 161 -5.88 17.28 3.76
C ILE A 161 -5.31 16.40 2.65
N GLN A 162 -4.16 15.79 2.91
CA GLN A 162 -3.64 14.70 2.10
C GLN A 162 -3.67 13.39 2.87
N VAL A 163 -3.92 12.30 2.16
CA VAL A 163 -3.88 10.94 2.70
C VAL A 163 -2.95 10.12 1.83
N ALA A 164 -2.06 9.35 2.43
CA ALA A 164 -1.19 8.42 1.73
C ALA A 164 -1.44 6.99 2.19
N ASN A 165 -1.49 6.04 1.25
CA ASN A 165 -1.63 4.61 1.52
C ASN A 165 -0.26 3.93 1.50
N CYS A 166 0.19 3.48 2.67
CA CYS A 166 1.48 2.82 2.87
C CYS A 166 1.37 1.29 2.76
N ASN A 167 0.47 0.83 1.91
CA ASN A 167 0.03 -0.56 1.71
C ASN A 167 -0.78 -1.15 2.87
N THR A 168 -0.26 -1.06 4.10
CA THR A 168 -0.88 -1.69 5.30
C THR A 168 -1.48 -0.70 6.28
N TYR A 169 -1.23 0.59 6.09
CA TYR A 169 -1.75 1.66 6.94
C TYR A 169 -1.86 2.96 6.14
N TYR A 170 -2.64 3.90 6.68
CA TYR A 170 -2.74 5.24 6.15
C TYR A 170 -1.97 6.23 7.00
N VAL A 171 -1.45 7.26 6.36
CA VAL A 171 -0.92 8.46 7.00
C VAL A 171 -1.66 9.68 6.48
N TYR A 172 -1.92 10.64 7.37
CA TYR A 172 -2.78 11.78 7.11
C TYR A 172 -1.99 13.07 7.38
N LEU A 173 -1.96 13.99 6.42
CA LEU A 173 -1.42 15.32 6.61
C LEU A 173 -2.49 16.21 7.24
N LEU A 174 -2.40 16.41 8.55
CA LEU A 174 -3.42 17.12 9.34
C LEU A 174 -2.92 18.51 9.77
N TYR A 175 -3.88 19.41 10.02
CA TYR A 175 -3.66 20.79 10.42
C TYR A 175 -4.51 21.12 11.65
N PRO A 176 -4.14 22.14 12.44
CA PRO A 176 -4.99 22.68 13.50
C PRO A 176 -6.43 22.86 13.04
N SER A 177 -7.37 22.45 13.89
CA SER A 177 -8.78 22.68 13.58
C SER A 177 -9.10 24.19 13.61
N PRO A 178 -9.94 24.68 12.67
CA PRO A 178 -10.23 26.12 12.55
C PRO A 178 -10.98 26.70 13.75
N VAL A 179 -11.74 25.87 14.48
CA VAL A 179 -12.42 26.28 15.71
C VAL A 179 -12.20 25.24 16.83
N CYS A 180 -12.41 25.69 18.07
CA CYS A 180 -12.45 24.83 19.24
C CYS A 180 -13.71 23.94 19.19
N ASN A 181 -13.64 22.72 19.74
CA ASN A 181 -14.63 21.64 19.66
C ASN A 181 -14.65 20.77 18.38
N LEU A 182 -13.67 20.92 17.49
CA LEU A 182 -13.50 20.00 16.36
C LEU A 182 -12.41 18.99 16.67
N ARG A 183 -12.64 17.71 16.41
CA ARG A 183 -11.62 16.68 16.57
C ARG A 183 -11.76 15.58 15.55
N VAL A 184 -10.64 15.09 15.03
CA VAL A 184 -10.59 13.95 14.11
C VAL A 184 -10.88 12.66 14.88
N CYS A 185 -11.93 11.95 14.44
CA CYS A 185 -12.27 10.64 14.96
C CYS A 185 -11.49 9.52 14.25
N THR A 186 -11.48 8.34 14.88
CA THR A 186 -10.86 7.13 14.35
C THR A 186 -11.72 5.88 14.55
N VAL A 187 -11.54 4.90 13.65
CA VAL A 187 -12.15 3.55 13.65
C VAL A 187 -11.10 2.46 13.43
#